data_AF-A0A523ZMR6-F1
#
_entry.id   AF-A0A523ZMR6-F1
#
_cell.length_a   1.000
_cell.length_b   1.000
_cell.length_c   1.000
_cell.angle_alpha   90.00
_cell.angle_beta   90.00
_cell.angle_gamma   90.00
#
_symmetry.space_group_name_H-M   'P 1'
#
loop_
_entity.id
_entity.type
_entity.pdbx_description
1 polymer ?
#
loop_
_entity_poly.entity_id
_entity_poly.type
_entity_poly.pdbx_seq_one_letter_code
_entity_poly.pdbx_strand_id
1 'polypeptide(L)' 'ICVAWDGTLFDCDFNIALKMPVDEELPRNIRDFDSRKLANRKIVTGTHCFGCTAGFGSSCGGSLVSDTSGYSEVVLS' A
#
# COMPACT_ATOMS: atom_id res chain seq x y z
N ILE A 1 2.10 2.04 -4.80
CA ILE A 1 3.51 1.70 -5.04
C ILE A 1 4.21 2.96 -5.55
N CYS A 2 5.36 3.27 -4.99
CA CYS A 2 6.19 4.42 -5.35
C CYS A 2 7.53 3.91 -5.89
N VAL A 3 8.12 4.64 -6.83
CA VAL A 3 9.35 4.23 -7.52
C VAL A 3 10.39 5.33 -7.31
N ALA A 4 11.53 4.98 -6.72
CA ALA A 4 12.66 5.89 -6.58
C ALA A 4 13.36 6.12 -7.93
N TRP A 5 14.24 7.12 -8.00
CA TRP A 5 14.95 7.50 -9.23
C TRP A 5 15.84 6.38 -9.79
N ASP A 6 16.30 5.46 -8.94
CA ASP A 6 17.09 4.28 -9.30
C ASP A 6 16.22 3.07 -9.71
N GLY A 7 14.89 3.22 -9.63
CA GLY A 7 13.91 2.19 -9.91
C GLY A 7 13.52 1.34 -8.69
N THR A 8 14.05 1.61 -7.49
CA THR A 8 13.70 0.85 -6.29
C THR A 8 12.21 1.06 -5.94
N LEU A 9 11.53 -0.03 -5.56
CA LEU A 9 10.09 -0.05 -5.25
C LEU A 9 9.83 0.12 -3.76
N PHE A 10 8.87 0.99 -3.44
CA PHE A 10 8.44 1.32 -2.09
C PHE A 10 6.90 1.29 -1.99
N ASP A 11 6.37 1.00 -0.81
CA ASP A 11 4.92 0.96 -0.63
C ASP A 11 4.27 2.35 -0.67
N CYS A 12 4.94 3.37 -0.13
CA CYS A 12 4.54 4.77 -0.10
C CYS A 12 5.74 5.72 -0.20
N ASP A 13 5.46 7.01 -0.32
CA ASP A 13 6.43 8.11 -0.34
C ASP A 13 7.21 8.25 0.99
N PHE A 14 6.56 8.04 2.14
CA PHE A 14 7.24 7.99 3.43
C PHE A 14 8.26 6.86 3.52
N ASN A 15 7.91 5.70 2.96
CA ASN A 15 8.84 4.58 2.85
C ASN A 15 10.05 4.95 1.97
N ILE A 16 9.91 5.79 0.94
CA ILE A 16 11.07 6.34 0.21
C ILE A 16 11.92 7.23 1.13
N ALA A 17 11.29 8.19 1.82
CA ALA A 17 11.98 9.12 2.70
C ALA A 17 12.76 8.40 3.82
N LEU A 18 12.22 7.27 4.31
CA LEU A 18 12.81 6.43 5.34
C LEU A 18 13.69 5.30 4.79
N LYS A 19 13.81 5.16 3.46
CA LYS A 19 14.56 4.08 2.80
C LYS A 19 14.10 2.68 3.22
N MET A 20 12.78 2.49 3.32
CA MET A 20 12.10 1.24 3.66
C MET A 20 11.46 0.63 2.40
N PRO A 21 12.21 -0.12 1.56
CA PRO A 21 11.67 -0.71 0.33
C PRO A 21 10.58 -1.74 0.63
N VAL A 22 9.90 -2.21 -0.43
CA VAL A 22 9.02 -3.39 -0.31
C VAL A 22 9.79 -4.60 0.23
N ASP A 23 9.03 -5.58 0.75
CA ASP A 23 9.58 -6.80 1.34
C ASP A 23 10.63 -7.49 0.46
N GLU A 24 11.60 -8.13 1.09
CA GLU A 24 12.76 -8.74 0.44
C GLU A 24 12.40 -9.89 -0.51
N GLU A 25 11.27 -10.57 -0.26
CA GLU A 25 10.76 -11.67 -1.08
C GLU A 25 10.07 -11.20 -2.37
N LEU A 26 9.89 -9.88 -2.53
CA LEU A 26 9.23 -9.27 -3.68
C LEU A 26 10.24 -8.66 -4.66
N PRO A 27 9.86 -8.46 -5.92
CA PRO A 27 10.66 -7.65 -6.83
C PRO A 27 10.89 -6.25 -6.24
N ARG A 28 12.15 -5.88 -6.04
CA ARG A 28 12.53 -4.58 -5.44
C ARG A 28 12.89 -3.51 -6.47
N ASN A 29 13.02 -3.84 -7.75
CA ASN A 29 13.23 -2.87 -8.82
C ASN A 29 12.08 -2.92 -9.83
N ILE A 30 11.73 -1.76 -10.41
CA ILE A 30 10.70 -1.63 -11.43
C ILE A 30 10.99 -2.47 -12.69
N ARG A 31 12.27 -2.79 -12.94
CA ARG A 31 12.66 -3.69 -14.04
C ARG A 31 12.15 -5.12 -13.87
N ASP A 32 11.96 -5.56 -12.62
CA ASP A 32 11.53 -6.92 -12.27
C ASP A 32 10.04 -6.97 -11.88
N PHE A 33 9.28 -5.93 -12.25
CA PHE A 33 7.92 -5.73 -11.77
C PHE A 33 6.99 -6.91 -12.08
N ASP A 34 6.40 -7.48 -11.02
CA ASP A 34 5.40 -8.53 -11.09
C ASP A 34 4.11 -8.05 -10.43
N SER A 35 3.12 -7.70 -11.26
CA SER A 35 1.84 -7.16 -10.77
C SER A 35 1.08 -8.13 -9.89
N ARG A 36 1.17 -9.45 -10.12
CA ARG A 36 0.43 -10.46 -9.35
C ARG A 36 1.02 -10.62 -7.95
N LYS A 37 2.35 -10.69 -7.87
CA LYS A 37 3.05 -10.75 -6.57
C LYS A 37 2.85 -9.45 -5.79
N LEU A 38 2.99 -8.30 -6.45
CA LEU A 38 2.88 -7.01 -5.81
C LEU A 38 1.44 -6.68 -5.39
N ALA A 39 0.41 -7.08 -6.14
CA ALA A 39 -0.98 -6.81 -5.76
C ALA A 39 -1.41 -7.53 -4.47
N ASN A 40 -0.83 -8.70 -4.18
CA ASN A 40 -1.19 -9.52 -3.02
C ASN A 40 -0.14 -9.47 -1.90
N ARG A 41 0.70 -8.44 -1.90
CA ARG A 41 1.79 -8.31 -0.92
C ARG A 41 1.31 -7.76 0.41
N LYS A 42 2.05 -8.08 1.48
CA LYS A 42 2.00 -7.30 2.71
C LYS A 42 2.73 -5.98 2.51
N ILE A 43 2.13 -4.90 3.01
CA ILE A 43 2.74 -3.57 3.00
C ILE A 43 3.74 -3.48 4.15
N VAL A 44 4.93 -2.96 3.87
CA VAL A 44 5.95 -2.67 4.89
C VAL A 44 5.51 -1.44 5.68
N THR A 45 5.18 -1.65 6.96
CA THR A 45 4.69 -0.60 7.87
C THR A 45 5.75 -0.19 8.89
N GLY A 46 5.69 1.06 9.36
CA GLY A 46 6.51 1.59 10.45
C GLY A 46 5.76 2.58 11.33
N THR A 47 6.44 3.23 12.27
CA THR A 47 5.81 4.18 13.22
C THR A 47 5.12 5.36 12.53
N HIS A 48 5.65 5.82 11.40
CA HIS A 48 5.06 6.88 10.57
C HIS A 48 3.66 6.50 10.04
N CYS A 49 3.37 5.20 9.89
CA CYS A 49 2.06 4.74 9.43
C CYS A 49 0.95 5.08 10.41
N PHE A 50 1.23 5.13 11.73
CA PHE A 50 0.25 5.56 12.73
C PHE A 50 -0.16 7.03 12.56
N GLY A 51 0.76 7.88 12.12
CA GLY A 51 0.45 9.26 11.73
C GLY A 51 -0.42 9.32 10.48
N CYS A 52 -0.26 8.36 9.56
CA CYS A 52 -1.07 8.27 8.36
C CYS A 52 -2.52 7.81 8.63
N THR A 53 -2.70 6.88 9.58
CA THR A 53 -4.02 6.35 9.97
C THR A 53 -4.79 7.28 10.91
N ALA A 54 -4.11 8.21 11.60
CA ALA A 54 -4.73 9.14 12.54
C ALA A 54 -5.56 10.26 11.87
N GLY A 55 -6.00 10.09 10.62
CA GLY A 55 -6.79 11.09 9.88
C GLY A 55 -6.01 12.33 9.43
N PHE A 56 -4.70 12.40 9.69
CA PHE A 56 -3.80 13.50 9.28
C PHE A 56 -2.65 13.03 8.37
N GLY A 57 -2.78 11.86 7.74
CA GLY A 57 -1.81 11.34 6.78
C GLY A 57 -1.75 12.12 5.46
N SER A 58 -0.55 12.27 4.91
CA SER A 58 -0.24 13.28 3.89
C SER A 58 -0.76 13.06 2.47
N SER A 59 -1.58 12.03 2.19
CA SER A 59 -2.11 11.79 0.83
C SER A 59 -3.31 10.83 0.75
N CYS A 60 -3.39 9.78 1.60
CA CYS A 60 -4.36 8.69 1.42
C CYS A 60 -5.37 8.47 2.57
N GLY A 61 -5.37 9.33 3.59
CA GLY A 61 -6.36 9.32 4.69
C GLY A 61 -6.43 8.04 5.54
N GLY A 62 -5.52 7.08 5.34
CA GLY A 62 -5.53 5.82 6.06
C GLY A 62 -6.83 5.02 5.87
N SER A 63 -7.29 4.86 4.62
CA SER A 63 -8.48 4.07 4.30
C SER A 63 -8.31 2.60 4.73
N LEU A 64 -8.67 2.31 5.97
CA LEU A 64 -9.07 0.99 6.41
C LEU A 64 -10.47 0.80 5.83
N VAL A 65 -10.55 0.13 4.68
CA VAL A 65 -11.80 -0.06 3.93
C VAL A 65 -12.99 -0.38 4.84
N SER A 66 -14.10 0.33 4.61
CA SER A 66 -15.44 -0.16 4.96
C SER A 66 -15.93 -1.01 3.79
N ASP A 67 -15.54 -2.28 3.76
CA ASP A 67 -16.15 -3.24 2.83
C ASP A 67 -17.46 -3.73 3.44
N THR A 68 -18.59 -3.17 3.00
CA THR A 68 -19.88 -3.86 3.10
C THR A 68 -20.22 -4.42 1.73
N SER A 69 -19.98 -5.72 1.60
CA SER A 69 -20.72 -6.70 0.79
C SER A 69 -21.67 -6.14 -0.27
N GLY A 70 -21.22 -6.11 -1.52
CA GLY A 70 -22.08 -5.98 -2.70
C GLY A 70 -22.33 -7.33 -3.37
N TYR A 71 -22.95 -8.29 -2.65
CA TYR A 71 -23.64 -9.44 -3.27
C TYR A 71 -25.15 -9.22 -3.11
N SER A 72 -25.87 -9.38 -4.21
CA SER A 72 -27.30 -9.12 -4.40
C SER A 72 -28.22 -9.92 -3.44
N GLU A 73 -29.41 -9.34 -3.22
CA GLU A 73 -30.67 -9.87 -2.66
C GLU A 73 -30.96 -9.70 -1.16
N VAL A 74 -31.72 -8.65 -0.80
CA VAL A 74 -32.87 -8.80 0.10
C VAL A 74 -34.07 -8.09 -0.52
N VAL A 75 -35.11 -8.89 -0.72
CA VAL A 75 -36.44 -8.57 -1.24
C VAL A 75 -37.25 -7.79 -0.19
N LEU A 76 -38.17 -6.94 -0.66
CA LEU A 76 -39.36 -6.38 0.01
C LEU A 76 -39.17 -5.30 1.09
N SER A 77 -39.40 -4.05 0.69
CA SER A 77 -40.62 -3.28 1.04
C SER A 77 -40.82 -2.13 0.05
#